data_AF-A0A969WPQ7-F1
#
_entry.id   AF-A0A969WPQ7-F1
#
_cell.length_a   1.000
_cell.length_b   1.000
_cell.length_c   1.000
_cell.angle_alpha   90.00
_cell.angle_beta   90.00
_cell.angle_gamma   90.00
#
_symmetry.space_group_name_H-M   'P 1'
#
loop_
_entity.id
_entity.type
_entity.pdbx_description
1 polymer ?
#
loop_
_entity_poly.entity_id
_entity_poly.type
_entity_poly.pdbx_seq_one_letter_code
_entity_poly.pdbx_strand_id
1 'polypeptide(L)'
;MRKVFVIFGVVLLVLACKNKSNDISKTELRTDIINEINLIERDLHADLYLDYDKAKNALNAYDKFINAFPNDSLSAEYLFRSAEIALALNNVNLAKTNLANIVYNYKTYVNYELSIFY
;
A
#
# COMPACT_ATOMS: atom_id res chain seq x y z
N MET A 1 -34.52 28.60 -34.09
CA MET A 1 -33.75 27.35 -33.84
C MET A 1 -32.45 27.65 -33.07
N ARG A 2 -32.54 28.11 -31.82
CA ARG A 2 -31.36 28.45 -31.00
C ARG A 2 -31.53 28.17 -29.50
N LYS A 3 -32.73 27.71 -29.09
CA LYS A 3 -33.11 27.44 -27.69
C LYS A 3 -33.19 25.94 -27.36
N VAL A 4 -33.06 25.04 -28.34
CA VAL A 4 -33.14 23.58 -28.14
C VAL A 4 -31.79 23.00 -27.68
N PHE A 5 -30.67 23.63 -28.04
CA PHE A 5 -29.33 23.17 -27.65
C PHE A 5 -28.99 23.37 -26.16
N VAL A 6 -29.75 24.20 -25.43
CA VAL A 6 -29.46 24.49 -24.01
C VAL A 6 -30.07 23.45 -23.06
N ILE A 7 -31.05 22.68 -23.53
CA ILE A 7 -31.76 21.69 -22.68
C ILE A 7 -30.98 20.37 -22.61
N PHE A 8 -30.15 20.04 -23.60
CA PHE A 8 -29.38 18.78 -23.62
C PHE A 8 -28.11 18.81 -22.73
N GLY A 9 -27.66 19.99 -22.28
CA GLY A 9 -26.47 20.13 -21.44
C GLY A 9 -26.69 19.91 -19.93
N VAL A 10 -27.94 19.96 -19.46
CA VAL A 10 -28.25 19.92 -18.02
C VAL A 10 -28.61 18.51 -17.52
N VAL A 11 -29.02 17.61 -18.42
CA VAL A 11 -29.46 16.24 -18.04
C VAL A 11 -28.27 15.29 -17.75
N LEU A 12 -27.05 15.63 -18.19
CA LEU A 12 -25.85 14.82 -17.94
C LEU A 12 -25.18 15.04 -16.57
N LEU A 13 -25.68 15.98 -15.75
CA LEU A 13 -25.06 16.34 -14.46
C LEU A 13 -25.62 15.57 -13.24
N VAL A 14 -26.64 14.73 -13.41
CA VAL A 14 -27.35 14.10 -12.27
C VAL A 14 -26.94 12.65 -11.99
N LEU A 15 -26.01 12.07 -12.77
CA LEU A 15 -25.49 10.72 -12.54
C LEU A 15 -24.17 10.70 -11.74
N ALA A 16 -23.70 11.85 -11.24
CA ALA A 16 -22.42 11.97 -10.54
C ALA A 16 -22.49 11.74 -9.02
N CYS A 17 -23.62 11.29 -8.47
CA CYS A 17 -23.69 10.82 -7.08
C CYS A 17 -23.23 9.36 -7.00
N LYS A 18 -21.90 9.18 -7.06
CA LYS A 18 -21.19 7.93 -6.80
C LYS A 18 -21.36 7.57 -5.31
N ASN A 19 -21.81 6.36 -5.03
CA ASN A 19 -22.04 5.81 -3.68
C ASN A 19 -20.92 6.14 -2.68
N LYS A 20 -21.24 6.94 -1.66
CA LYS A 20 -20.30 7.48 -0.65
C LYS A 20 -20.08 6.54 0.55
N SER A 21 -20.88 5.47 0.71
CA SER A 21 -20.82 4.59 1.89
C SER A 21 -19.64 3.61 1.88
N ASN A 22 -19.30 3.03 0.72
CA ASN A 22 -18.18 2.07 0.61
C ASN A 22 -16.81 2.75 0.75
N ASP A 23 -16.71 4.03 0.41
CA ASP A 23 -15.45 4.79 0.42
C ASP A 23 -15.01 5.16 1.85
N ILE A 24 -15.99 5.47 2.71
CA ILE A 24 -15.75 5.79 4.13
C ILE A 24 -15.21 4.56 4.86
N SER A 25 -15.85 3.39 4.71
CA SER A 25 -15.41 2.15 5.37
C SER A 25 -14.02 1.69 4.90
N LYS A 26 -13.71 1.85 3.61
CA LYS A 26 -12.38 1.50 3.08
C LYS A 26 -11.29 2.45 3.57
N THR A 27 -11.61 3.74 3.73
CA THR A 27 -10.69 4.76 4.27
C THR A 27 -10.41 4.54 5.75
N GLU A 28 -11.42 4.18 6.53
CA GLU A 28 -11.28 3.83 7.95
C GLU A 28 -10.39 2.60 8.12
N LEU A 29 -10.69 1.50 7.40
CA LEU A 29 -9.87 0.28 7.40
C LEU A 29 -8.41 0.56 7.02
N ARG A 30 -8.18 1.43 6.02
CA ARG A 30 -6.84 1.83 5.60
C ARG A 30 -6.08 2.49 6.75
N THR A 31 -6.74 3.41 7.43
CA THR A 31 -6.17 4.16 8.55
C THR A 31 -5.86 3.24 9.73
N ASP A 32 -6.76 2.31 10.03
CA ASP A 32 -6.58 1.35 11.12
C ASP A 32 -5.38 0.44 10.89
N ILE A 33 -5.23 -0.11 9.68
CA ILE A 33 -4.08 -0.96 9.34
C ILE A 33 -2.77 -0.16 9.39
N ILE A 34 -2.77 1.11 8.95
CA ILE A 34 -1.57 1.96 9.06
C ILE A 34 -1.23 2.23 10.53
N ASN A 35 -2.22 2.48 11.38
CA ASN A 35 -1.99 2.66 12.81
C ASN A 35 -1.42 1.40 13.47
N GLU A 36 -1.93 0.23 13.10
CA GLU A 36 -1.41 -1.07 13.53
C GLU A 36 0.05 -1.26 13.09
N ILE A 37 0.38 -0.97 11.82
CA ILE A 37 1.74 -1.02 11.29
C ILE A 37 2.66 -0.08 12.09
N ASN A 38 2.24 1.17 12.35
CA ASN A 38 3.04 2.13 13.10
C ASN A 38 3.37 1.64 14.52
N LEU A 39 2.42 0.96 15.18
CA LEU A 39 2.64 0.38 16.51
C LEU A 39 3.65 -0.78 16.46
N ILE A 40 3.53 -1.64 15.44
CA ILE A 40 4.43 -2.77 15.22
C ILE A 40 5.84 -2.31 14.84
N GLU A 41 5.98 -1.33 13.96
CA GLU A 41 7.28 -0.76 13.57
C GLU A 41 7.97 -0.10 14.77
N ARG A 42 7.20 0.57 15.64
CA ARG A 42 7.75 1.14 16.87
C ARG A 42 8.27 0.05 17.82
N ASP A 43 7.57 -1.06 17.93
CA ASP A 43 8.00 -2.19 18.76
C ASP A 43 9.23 -2.91 18.16
N LEU A 44 9.25 -3.08 16.82
CA LEU A 44 10.36 -3.66 16.08
C LEU A 44 11.66 -2.86 16.27
N HIS A 45 11.57 -1.53 16.27
CA HIS A 45 12.72 -0.63 16.43
C HIS A 45 13.02 -0.25 17.89
N ALA A 46 12.33 -0.85 18.87
CA ALA A 46 12.57 -0.56 20.28
C ALA A 46 13.89 -1.16 20.80
N ASP A 47 14.35 -2.25 20.19
CA ASP A 47 15.53 -2.99 20.61
C ASP A 47 16.72 -2.72 19.67
N LEU A 48 17.94 -2.84 20.21
CA LEU A 48 19.18 -2.68 19.43
C LEU A 48 19.40 -3.79 18.40
N TYR A 49 18.88 -4.98 18.70
CA TYR A 49 19.00 -6.16 17.86
C TYR A 49 17.64 -6.53 17.27
N LEU A 50 17.66 -7.05 16.06
CA LEU A 50 16.45 -7.52 15.41
C LEU A 50 15.89 -8.74 16.15
N ASP A 51 14.71 -8.58 16.73
CA ASP A 51 13.92 -9.67 17.27
C ASP A 51 13.14 -10.37 16.15
N TYR A 52 13.23 -11.70 16.10
CA TYR A 52 12.64 -12.50 15.04
C TYR A 52 11.10 -12.44 15.04
N ASP A 53 10.47 -12.48 16.21
CA ASP A 53 9.01 -12.49 16.33
C ASP A 53 8.43 -11.12 16.01
N LYS A 54 9.11 -10.05 16.45
CA LYS A 54 8.74 -8.68 16.06
C LYS A 54 8.88 -8.46 14.55
N ALA A 55 9.96 -8.95 13.95
CA ALA A 55 10.17 -8.88 12.52
C ALA A 55 9.06 -9.62 11.74
N LYS A 56 8.69 -10.83 12.20
CA LYS A 56 7.60 -11.60 11.62
C LYS A 56 6.25 -10.87 11.74
N ASN A 57 5.99 -10.19 12.86
CA ASN A 57 4.78 -9.39 13.03
C ASN A 57 4.73 -8.23 12.03
N ALA A 58 5.85 -7.54 11.79
CA ALA A 58 5.95 -6.50 10.79
C ALA A 58 5.67 -7.04 9.37
N LEU A 59 6.29 -8.16 9.00
CA LEU A 59 6.06 -8.81 7.69
C LEU A 59 4.57 -9.14 7.47
N ASN A 60 3.88 -9.67 8.49
CA ASN A 60 2.45 -9.98 8.41
C ASN A 60 1.59 -8.72 8.27
N ALA A 61 1.93 -7.65 8.99
CA ALA A 61 1.19 -6.38 8.93
C ALA A 61 1.34 -5.71 7.55
N TYR A 62 2.54 -5.74 6.98
CA TYR A 62 2.78 -5.28 5.61
C TYR A 62 1.98 -6.08 4.58
N ASP A 63 2.00 -7.41 4.66
CA ASP A 63 1.24 -8.28 3.76
C ASP A 63 -0.26 -7.99 3.83
N LYS A 64 -0.81 -7.81 5.04
CA LYS A 64 -2.20 -7.42 5.25
C LYS A 64 -2.55 -6.11 4.52
N PHE A 65 -1.69 -5.08 4.61
CA PHE A 65 -1.92 -3.82 3.91
C PHE A 65 -1.84 -3.98 2.39
N ILE A 66 -0.80 -4.65 1.87
CA ILE A 66 -0.59 -4.84 0.43
C ILE A 66 -1.78 -5.59 -0.18
N ASN A 67 -2.27 -6.62 0.49
CA ASN A 67 -3.43 -7.40 0.04
C ASN A 67 -4.73 -6.59 0.07
N ALA A 68 -4.92 -5.72 1.07
CA ALA A 68 -6.11 -4.88 1.18
C ALA A 68 -6.08 -3.66 0.23
N PHE A 69 -4.91 -3.11 -0.04
CA PHE A 69 -4.71 -1.85 -0.77
C PHE A 69 -3.59 -1.94 -1.84
N PRO A 70 -3.65 -2.88 -2.80
CA PRO A 70 -2.54 -3.12 -3.72
C PRO A 70 -2.18 -1.91 -4.59
N ASN A 71 -3.11 -1.01 -4.87
CA ASN A 71 -2.86 0.20 -5.68
C ASN A 71 -2.49 1.44 -4.85
N ASP A 72 -2.39 1.31 -3.52
CA ASP A 72 -1.96 2.40 -2.67
C ASP A 72 -0.45 2.67 -2.85
N SER A 73 -0.07 3.95 -2.81
CA SER A 73 1.33 4.36 -2.90
C SER A 73 2.20 3.72 -1.81
N LEU A 74 1.63 3.43 -0.64
CA LEU A 74 2.34 2.79 0.47
C LEU A 74 2.57 1.30 0.27
N SER A 75 1.85 0.64 -0.64
CA SER A 75 2.06 -0.80 -0.88
C SER A 75 3.44 -1.09 -1.45
N ALA A 76 3.97 -0.21 -2.31
CA ALA A 76 5.35 -0.30 -2.79
C ALA A 76 6.37 -0.10 -1.65
N GLU A 77 6.11 0.85 -0.76
CA GLU A 77 6.95 1.11 0.41
C GLU A 77 6.97 -0.10 1.36
N TYR A 78 5.82 -0.70 1.65
CA TYR A 78 5.75 -1.88 2.51
C TYR A 78 6.31 -3.14 1.86
N LEU A 79 6.22 -3.30 0.53
CA LEU A 79 6.96 -4.34 -0.19
C LEU A 79 8.47 -4.16 0.01
N PHE A 80 8.96 -2.92 -0.08
CA PHE A 80 10.38 -2.62 0.05
C PHE A 80 10.88 -2.91 1.47
N ARG A 81 10.20 -2.39 2.50
CA ARG A 81 10.53 -2.66 3.91
C ARG A 81 10.43 -4.15 4.24
N SER A 82 9.42 -4.84 3.70
CA SER A 82 9.29 -6.30 3.84
C SER A 82 10.49 -7.04 3.23
N ALA A 83 11.04 -6.55 2.11
CA ALA A 83 12.27 -7.10 1.54
C ALA A 83 13.49 -6.86 2.44
N GLU A 84 13.65 -5.67 3.02
CA GLU A 84 14.76 -5.36 3.93
C GLU A 84 14.75 -6.25 5.18
N ILE A 85 13.58 -6.40 5.81
CA ILE A 85 13.41 -7.32 6.95
C ILE A 85 13.70 -8.76 6.52
N ALA A 86 13.19 -9.18 5.36
CA ALA A 86 13.43 -10.53 4.84
C ALA A 86 14.93 -10.80 4.63
N LEU A 87 15.69 -9.83 4.12
CA LEU A 87 17.15 -9.94 3.99
C LEU A 87 17.84 -10.04 5.35
N ALA A 88 17.42 -9.22 6.33
CA ALA A 88 17.96 -9.28 7.69
C ALA A 88 17.71 -10.64 8.37
N LEU A 89 16.61 -11.32 7.99
CA LEU A 89 16.26 -12.67 8.44
C LEU A 89 16.84 -13.79 7.55
N ASN A 90 17.70 -13.47 6.59
CA ASN A 90 18.24 -14.40 5.58
C ASN A 90 17.17 -15.12 4.72
N ASN A 91 15.95 -14.56 4.62
CA ASN A 91 14.89 -15.05 3.76
C ASN A 91 14.97 -14.41 2.36
N VAL A 92 16.01 -14.79 1.61
CA VAL A 92 16.32 -14.22 0.29
C VAL A 92 15.18 -14.41 -0.72
N ASN A 93 14.42 -15.52 -0.64
CA ASN A 93 13.31 -15.78 -1.55
C ASN A 93 12.17 -14.78 -1.38
N LEU A 94 11.82 -14.45 -0.13
CA LEU A 94 10.80 -13.45 0.15
C LEU A 94 11.26 -12.06 -0.30
N ALA A 95 12.50 -11.69 -0.01
CA ALA A 95 13.08 -10.42 -0.45
C ALA A 95 13.00 -10.27 -1.97
N LYS A 96 13.50 -11.26 -2.72
CA LYS A 96 13.43 -11.27 -4.19
C LYS A 96 12.00 -11.15 -4.71
N THR A 97 11.05 -11.85 -4.09
CA THR A 97 9.64 -11.82 -4.49
C THR A 97 9.05 -10.42 -4.31
N ASN A 98 9.30 -9.78 -3.18
CA ASN A 98 8.78 -8.44 -2.91
C ASN A 98 9.41 -7.37 -3.81
N LEU A 99 10.72 -7.43 -4.02
CA LEU A 99 11.42 -6.52 -4.93
C LEU A 99 10.95 -6.69 -6.38
N ALA A 100 10.77 -7.93 -6.84
CA ALA A 100 10.18 -8.21 -8.14
C ALA A 100 8.76 -7.61 -8.27
N ASN A 101 7.94 -7.72 -7.23
CA ASN A 101 6.61 -7.11 -7.22
C ASN A 101 6.66 -5.58 -7.39
N ILE A 102 7.63 -4.91 -6.78
CA ILE A 102 7.89 -3.47 -7.01
C ILE A 102 8.23 -3.21 -8.48
N VAL A 103 9.18 -3.97 -9.03
CA VAL A 103 9.66 -3.79 -10.41
C VAL A 103 8.53 -3.95 -11.43
N TYR A 104 7.64 -4.91 -11.23
CA TYR A 104 6.55 -5.20 -12.16
C TYR A 104 5.35 -4.25 -12.01
N ASN A 105 4.99 -3.86 -10.78
CA ASN A 105 3.70 -3.22 -10.51
C ASN A 105 3.81 -1.73 -10.11
N TYR A 106 4.98 -1.26 -9.68
CA TYR A 106 5.15 0.05 -9.04
C TYR A 106 6.30 0.87 -9.64
N LYS A 107 6.27 1.09 -10.96
CA LYS A 107 7.35 1.79 -11.70
C LYS A 107 7.59 3.25 -11.32
N THR A 108 6.65 3.87 -10.62
CA THR A 108 6.76 5.26 -10.15
C THR A 108 7.13 5.36 -8.67
N TYR A 109 7.45 4.24 -8.02
CA TYR A 109 7.87 4.22 -6.62
C TYR A 109 9.22 4.92 -6.46
N VAL A 110 9.37 5.69 -5.39
CA VAL A 110 10.56 6.53 -5.15
C VAL A 110 11.85 5.73 -5.09
N ASN A 111 11.81 4.52 -4.53
CA ASN A 111 12.96 3.60 -4.44
C ASN A 111 12.91 2.49 -5.50
N TYR A 112 12.28 2.76 -6.65
CA TYR A 112 12.19 1.80 -7.75
C TYR A 112 13.57 1.34 -8.23
N GLU A 113 14.51 2.26 -8.45
CA GLU A 113 15.86 1.93 -8.92
C GLU A 113 16.59 1.04 -7.92
N LEU A 114 16.51 1.34 -6.62
CA LEU A 114 17.08 0.49 -5.57
C LEU A 114 16.50 -0.92 -5.58
N SER A 115 15.23 -1.06 -5.94
CA SER A 115 14.56 -2.37 -6.02
C SER A 115 15.06 -3.24 -7.18
N ILE A 116 15.77 -2.66 -8.15
CA ILE A 116 16.40 -3.38 -9.26
C ILE A 116 17.81 -3.87 -8.89
N PHE A 117 18.51 -3.13 -8.03
CA PHE A 117 19.91 -3.40 -7.71
C PHE A 117 20.12 -4.47 -6.63
N TYR A 118 19.12 -4.69 -5.77
CA TYR A 118 19.11 -5.78 -4.78
C TYR A 118 18.90 -7.15 -5.44
#